data_AF-A0A2G9V4W9-F1
#
_entry.id   AF-A0A2G9V4W9-F1
#
_cell.length_a   1.000
_cell.length_b   1.000
_cell.length_c   1.000
_cell.angle_alpha   90.00
_cell.angle_beta   90.00
_cell.angle_gamma   90.00
#
_symmetry.space_group_name_H-M   'P 1'
#
loop_
_entity.id
_entity.type
_entity.pdbx_description
1 polymer ?
#
loop_
_entity_poly.entity_id
_entity_poly.type
_entity_poly.pdbx_seq_one_letter_code
_entity_poly.pdbx_strand_id
1 'polypeptide(L)'
;MDFKAQGKRSLGASKKRCRDVIKKKLSVVTVTAEDALDRTKWRRLNLPMVCSSWPKAVSKKDANHLIAVIRSAERVDRVFGADWPKTEAPHGHFAPTDLNIPSNDLSKKFLEAGFFEDNPPITSFGKYTVQLTARALANRGLRPKLLVCSPSLRSIQTAEALAKFLKAKIAIEPGLVEPLAWYRCTNKNAPDFHLDQVVKLYPVDTD
;
A
#
# COMPACT_ATOMS: atom_id res chain seq x y z
N MET A 1 34.95 -37.32 -29.10
CA MET A 1 34.81 -35.94 -29.59
C MET A 1 34.89 -35.01 -28.41
N ASP A 2 36.01 -34.31 -28.30
CA ASP A 2 36.26 -33.27 -27.31
C ASP A 2 35.45 -32.01 -27.64
N PHE A 3 34.84 -31.40 -26.63
CA PHE A 3 34.56 -29.96 -26.63
C PHE A 3 34.93 -29.37 -25.28
N LYS A 4 36.02 -28.60 -25.33
CA LYS A 4 36.66 -27.87 -24.24
C LYS A 4 35.94 -26.52 -24.08
N ALA A 5 35.32 -26.25 -22.93
CA ALA A 5 34.77 -24.94 -22.61
C ALA A 5 35.77 -24.17 -21.72
N GLN A 6 36.41 -23.14 -22.30
CA GLN A 6 37.17 -22.13 -21.56
C GLN A 6 36.23 -21.04 -21.02
N GLY A 7 36.52 -20.55 -19.80
CA GLY A 7 35.96 -19.28 -19.31
C GLY A 7 35.61 -19.27 -17.82
N LYS A 8 36.61 -19.36 -16.93
CA LYS A 8 36.43 -19.02 -15.50
C LYS A 8 36.18 -17.51 -15.37
N ARG A 9 34.95 -17.11 -15.00
CA ARG A 9 34.71 -15.79 -14.39
C ARG A 9 34.86 -15.92 -12.88
N SER A 10 35.69 -15.08 -12.29
CA SER A 10 35.95 -15.03 -10.85
C SER A 10 34.68 -14.59 -10.09
N LEU A 11 34.11 -15.48 -9.30
CA LEU A 11 33.12 -15.16 -8.27
C LEU A 11 33.82 -14.47 -7.10
N GLY A 12 34.20 -13.21 -7.32
CA GLY A 12 34.86 -12.36 -6.34
C GLY A 12 33.86 -11.63 -5.42
N ALA A 13 33.88 -11.99 -4.14
CA ALA A 13 33.81 -11.06 -3.01
C ALA A 13 32.55 -10.21 -2.78
N SER A 14 31.37 -10.82 -2.59
CA SER A 14 30.23 -10.08 -1.98
C SER A 14 29.53 -10.78 -0.80
N LYS A 15 29.50 -12.12 -0.73
CA LYS A 15 28.78 -12.84 0.34
C LYS A 15 29.44 -12.82 1.72
N LYS A 16 30.77 -12.69 1.83
CA LYS A 16 31.46 -12.64 3.14
C LYS A 16 31.18 -11.33 3.89
N ARG A 17 31.18 -10.20 3.18
CA ARG A 17 31.03 -8.86 3.78
C ARG A 17 29.69 -8.66 4.50
N CYS A 18 28.59 -9.18 3.97
CA CYS A 18 27.29 -9.08 4.64
C CYS A 18 27.22 -9.89 5.94
N ARG A 19 27.76 -11.12 5.96
CA ARG A 19 27.75 -11.95 7.18
C ARG A 19 28.64 -11.36 8.27
N ASP A 20 29.80 -10.82 7.90
CA ASP A 20 30.75 -10.27 8.86
C ASP A 20 30.24 -8.94 9.47
N VAL A 21 29.50 -8.14 8.70
CA VAL A 21 28.82 -6.93 9.22
C VAL A 21 27.68 -7.28 10.18
N ILE A 22 26.95 -8.36 9.94
CA ILE A 22 25.86 -8.82 10.81
C ILE A 22 26.43 -9.40 12.12
N LYS A 23 27.48 -10.23 12.04
CA LYS A 23 28.09 -10.84 13.24
C LYS A 23 28.79 -9.83 14.15
N LYS A 24 29.38 -8.76 13.60
CA LYS A 24 30.12 -7.77 14.40
C LYS A 24 29.22 -6.80 15.21
N LYS A 25 27.89 -6.83 15.01
CA LYS A 25 26.94 -5.90 15.63
C LYS A 25 25.93 -6.51 16.60
N LEU A 26 25.88 -7.84 16.76
CA LEU A 26 25.12 -8.48 17.83
C LEU A 26 26.06 -8.86 18.98
N SER A 27 26.54 -7.88 19.73
CA SER A 27 26.83 -8.15 21.14
C SER A 27 25.47 -8.34 21.82
N VAL A 28 25.17 -9.56 22.24
CA VAL A 28 23.92 -9.89 22.94
C VAL A 28 23.90 -9.07 24.24
N VAL A 29 23.12 -7.99 24.24
CA VAL A 29 22.81 -7.25 25.47
C VAL A 29 21.71 -8.06 26.16
N THR A 30 22.05 -8.78 27.22
CA THR A 30 21.06 -9.41 28.10
C THR A 30 20.35 -8.31 28.88
N VAL A 31 19.07 -8.10 28.60
CA VAL A 31 18.20 -7.12 29.27
C VAL A 31 17.39 -7.87 30.32
N THR A 32 17.45 -7.43 31.59
CA THR A 32 16.65 -8.00 32.68
C THR A 32 15.26 -7.34 32.74
N ALA A 33 14.31 -7.93 33.48
CA ALA A 33 12.94 -7.41 33.57
C ALA A 33 12.87 -5.99 34.18
N GLU A 34 13.79 -5.67 35.08
CA GLU A 34 13.89 -4.36 35.75
C GLU A 34 14.38 -3.26 34.79
N ASP A 35 15.19 -3.63 33.79
CA ASP A 35 15.69 -2.72 32.76
C ASP A 35 14.62 -2.27 31.76
N ALA A 36 13.48 -2.97 31.69
CA ALA A 36 12.37 -2.60 30.81
C ALA A 36 11.64 -1.33 31.27
N LEU A 37 11.69 -1.02 32.58
CA LEU A 37 10.96 0.11 33.18
C LEU A 37 11.75 1.43 33.18
N ASP A 38 13.06 1.40 32.96
CA ASP A 38 13.89 2.62 32.95
C ASP A 38 13.90 3.32 31.58
N ARG A 39 12.95 4.26 31.38
CA ARG A 39 12.85 5.11 30.17
C ARG A 39 14.15 5.87 29.85
N THR A 40 15.03 6.13 30.81
CA THR A 40 16.28 6.87 30.56
C THR A 40 17.38 5.98 30.01
N LYS A 41 17.42 4.70 30.42
CA LYS A 41 18.32 3.68 29.86
C LYS A 41 18.03 3.41 28.39
N TRP A 42 16.75 3.31 28.00
CA TRP A 42 16.34 3.16 26.59
C TRP A 42 16.75 4.33 25.69
N ARG A 43 16.86 5.56 26.23
CA ARG A 43 17.38 6.71 25.45
C ARG A 43 18.89 6.66 25.25
N ARG A 44 19.64 6.07 26.18
CA ARG A 44 21.11 5.94 26.11
C ARG A 44 21.55 4.71 25.33
N LEU A 45 20.71 3.68 25.29
CA LEU A 45 20.92 2.52 24.45
C LEU A 45 20.75 2.95 22.99
N ASN A 46 21.89 3.12 22.32
CA ASN A 46 22.01 3.24 20.88
C ASN A 46 21.72 1.87 20.23
N LEU A 47 20.61 1.24 20.63
CA LEU A 47 20.09 0.07 19.95
C LEU A 47 19.88 0.52 18.51
N PRO A 48 20.48 -0.17 17.52
CA PRO A 48 20.11 0.09 16.16
C PRO A 48 18.62 -0.22 16.11
N MET A 49 17.80 0.82 16.07
CA MET A 49 16.41 0.68 15.68
C MET A 49 16.45 -0.26 14.49
N VAL A 50 15.76 -1.40 14.59
CA VAL A 50 15.52 -2.29 13.45
C VAL A 50 14.50 -1.61 12.54
N CYS A 51 14.72 -0.32 12.25
CA CYS A 51 14.31 0.27 11.01
C CYS A 51 15.21 -0.36 9.97
N SER A 52 14.63 -1.10 9.03
CA SER A 52 15.34 -1.55 7.85
C SER A 52 16.11 -0.35 7.28
N SER A 53 17.43 -0.37 7.44
CA SER A 53 18.29 0.73 7.06
C SER A 53 18.41 0.70 5.55
N TRP A 54 17.48 1.37 4.88
CA TRP A 54 17.58 1.70 3.47
C TRP A 54 18.21 3.09 3.38
N PRO A 55 19.55 3.24 3.30
CA PRO A 55 20.21 4.54 3.35
C PRO A 55 19.80 5.47 2.21
N LYS A 56 19.30 4.90 1.10
CA LYS A 56 18.53 5.49 0.00
C LYS A 56 17.90 4.32 -0.74
N ALA A 57 16.63 4.43 -1.16
CA ALA A 57 16.00 3.37 -1.94
C ALA A 57 16.72 3.17 -3.29
N VAL A 58 17.26 4.25 -3.86
CA VAL A 58 17.88 4.26 -5.18
C VAL A 58 19.05 5.24 -5.24
N SER A 59 20.07 4.93 -6.04
CA SER A 59 21.14 5.86 -6.40
C SER A 59 20.57 7.04 -7.20
N LYS A 60 21.21 8.22 -7.16
CA LYS A 60 20.77 9.39 -7.94
C LYS A 60 20.68 9.11 -9.45
N LYS A 61 21.46 8.15 -9.96
CA LYS A 61 21.49 7.77 -11.38
C LYS A 61 20.25 6.99 -11.81
N ASP A 62 19.69 6.16 -10.92
CA ASP A 62 18.61 5.24 -11.24
C ASP A 62 17.25 5.69 -10.69
N ALA A 63 17.20 6.88 -10.06
CA ALA A 63 15.98 7.40 -9.44
C ALA A 63 14.81 7.54 -10.42
N ASN A 64 15.09 7.70 -11.72
CA ASN A 64 14.08 7.77 -12.78
C ASN A 64 13.57 6.39 -13.23
N HIS A 65 14.21 5.28 -12.81
CA HIS A 65 13.81 3.91 -13.16
C HIS A 65 13.21 3.16 -11.97
N LEU A 66 12.76 3.88 -10.93
CA LEU A 66 12.11 3.27 -9.78
C LEU A 66 10.63 3.04 -10.06
N ILE A 67 10.24 1.77 -10.08
CA ILE A 67 8.84 1.36 -10.07
C ILE A 67 8.53 0.84 -8.67
N ALA A 68 7.54 1.43 -8.01
CA ALA A 68 7.04 0.98 -6.74
C ALA A 68 5.64 0.38 -6.93
N VAL A 69 5.49 -0.90 -6.57
CA VAL A 69 4.19 -1.58 -6.60
C VAL A 69 3.61 -1.55 -5.20
N ILE A 70 2.42 -0.95 -5.07
CA ILE A 70 1.72 -0.79 -3.79
C ILE A 70 0.38 -1.52 -3.90
N ARG A 71 0.11 -2.40 -2.93
CA ARG A 71 -1.21 -3.03 -2.81
C ARG A 71 -2.23 -1.99 -2.33
N SER A 72 -3.47 -2.12 -2.79
CA SER A 72 -4.60 -1.34 -2.25
C SER A 72 -4.72 -1.49 -0.72
N ALA A 73 -5.21 -0.43 -0.08
CA ALA A 73 -5.39 -0.36 1.36
C ALA A 73 -6.46 -1.35 1.89
N GLU A 74 -6.61 -1.38 3.21
CA GLU A 74 -7.62 -2.18 3.89
C GLU A 74 -9.02 -1.91 3.32
N ARG A 75 -9.74 -3.00 3.01
CA ARG A 75 -11.09 -2.95 2.43
C ARG A 75 -12.13 -3.13 3.52
N VAL A 76 -13.26 -2.42 3.40
CA VAL A 76 -14.36 -2.48 4.38
C VAL A 76 -14.97 -3.89 4.44
N ASP A 77 -15.20 -4.55 3.30
CA ASP A 77 -15.79 -5.90 3.23
C ASP A 77 -14.94 -6.96 3.94
N ARG A 78 -13.63 -6.77 4.00
CA ARG A 78 -12.71 -7.70 4.66
C ARG A 78 -12.70 -7.56 6.18
N VAL A 79 -13.09 -6.39 6.69
CA VAL A 79 -13.14 -6.10 8.13
C VAL A 79 -14.53 -6.40 8.69
N PHE A 80 -15.58 -5.94 8.01
CA PHE A 80 -16.96 -5.98 8.49
C PHE A 80 -17.80 -7.11 7.87
N GLY A 81 -17.26 -7.84 6.89
CA GLY A 81 -17.96 -8.91 6.18
C GLY A 81 -18.74 -8.42 4.96
N ALA A 82 -19.37 -9.34 4.24
CA ALA A 82 -20.04 -9.05 2.97
C ALA A 82 -21.33 -8.21 3.14
N ASP A 83 -22.06 -8.40 4.23
CA ASP A 83 -23.33 -7.71 4.50
C ASP A 83 -23.18 -6.34 5.15
N TRP A 84 -21.96 -5.82 5.25
CA TRP A 84 -21.69 -4.50 5.84
C TRP A 84 -22.56 -3.36 5.27
N PRO A 85 -22.91 -3.27 3.97
CA PRO A 85 -23.72 -2.15 3.49
C PRO A 85 -25.12 -2.15 4.12
N LYS A 86 -25.66 -3.33 4.43
CA LYS A 86 -26.98 -3.50 5.05
C LYS A 86 -26.94 -3.14 6.54
N THR A 87 -25.83 -3.44 7.23
CA THR A 87 -25.66 -3.10 8.64
C THR A 87 -25.47 -1.60 8.84
N GLU A 88 -24.78 -0.93 7.90
CA GLU A 88 -24.50 0.51 7.99
C GLU A 88 -25.61 1.40 7.40
N ALA A 89 -26.55 0.83 6.64
CA ALA A 89 -27.75 1.53 6.17
C ALA A 89 -29.02 0.70 6.36
N PRO A 90 -29.40 0.39 7.62
CA PRO A 90 -30.55 -0.46 7.91
C PRO A 90 -31.88 0.17 7.50
N HIS A 91 -31.95 1.50 7.44
CA HIS A 91 -33.15 2.27 7.06
C HIS A 91 -32.99 3.02 5.73
N GLY A 92 -32.02 2.61 4.89
CA GLY A 92 -31.70 3.33 3.64
C GLY A 92 -30.93 4.64 3.84
N HIS A 93 -30.66 5.03 5.08
CA HIS A 93 -29.78 6.14 5.43
C HIS A 93 -28.44 5.61 5.91
N PHE A 94 -27.36 6.14 5.34
CA PHE A 94 -26.01 5.78 5.78
C PHE A 94 -25.73 6.31 7.19
N ALA A 95 -25.71 5.41 8.16
CA ALA A 95 -25.43 5.68 9.56
C ALA A 95 -24.28 4.74 10.00
N PRO A 96 -23.01 5.14 9.77
CA PRO A 96 -21.88 4.29 10.11
C PRO A 96 -21.84 4.05 11.63
N THR A 97 -21.87 2.77 12.00
CA THR A 97 -21.81 2.25 13.37
C THR A 97 -20.37 2.27 13.89
N ASP A 98 -19.39 2.12 13.00
CA ASP A 98 -17.96 2.09 13.31
C ASP A 98 -17.20 3.26 12.65
N LEU A 99 -16.24 3.85 13.38
CA LEU A 99 -15.43 4.98 12.90
C LEU A 99 -14.48 4.59 11.75
N ASN A 100 -14.17 3.31 11.61
CA ASN A 100 -13.34 2.77 10.53
C ASN A 100 -14.09 2.72 9.18
N ILE A 101 -15.41 2.96 9.19
CA ILE A 101 -16.22 3.02 7.97
C ILE A 101 -16.20 4.46 7.43
N PRO A 102 -15.93 4.66 6.13
CA PRO A 102 -15.71 6.00 5.58
C PRO A 102 -17.02 6.81 5.55
N SER A 103 -17.14 7.83 6.40
CA SER A 103 -18.36 8.64 6.60
C SER A 103 -18.53 9.85 5.67
N ASN A 104 -17.78 9.92 4.56
CA ASN A 104 -17.77 11.08 3.65
C ASN A 104 -19.07 11.19 2.83
N ASP A 105 -19.41 12.38 2.35
CA ASP A 105 -20.59 12.58 1.49
C ASP A 105 -20.53 11.81 0.17
N LEU A 106 -19.33 11.57 -0.35
CA LEU A 106 -19.14 10.67 -1.49
C LEU A 106 -19.55 9.23 -1.15
N SER A 107 -19.22 8.75 0.04
CA SER A 107 -19.59 7.41 0.48
C SER A 107 -21.09 7.24 0.60
N LYS A 108 -21.80 8.29 1.05
CA LYS A 108 -23.28 8.31 1.10
C LYS A 108 -23.88 8.12 -0.29
N LYS A 109 -23.43 8.92 -1.26
CA LYS A 109 -23.89 8.84 -2.66
C LYS A 109 -23.62 7.48 -3.28
N PHE A 110 -22.44 6.91 -3.00
CA PHE A 110 -22.08 5.58 -3.50
C PHE A 110 -22.93 4.47 -2.89
N LEU A 111 -23.27 4.57 -1.59
CA LEU A 111 -24.14 3.60 -0.94
C LEU A 111 -25.57 3.67 -1.49
N GLU A 112 -26.12 4.88 -1.64
CA GLU A 112 -27.44 5.11 -2.24
C GLU A 112 -27.51 4.59 -3.69
N ALA A 113 -26.40 4.66 -4.43
CA ALA A 113 -26.29 4.13 -5.79
C ALA A 113 -26.03 2.61 -5.88
N GLY A 114 -25.89 1.90 -4.75
CA GLY A 114 -25.59 0.45 -4.73
C GLY A 114 -24.16 0.09 -5.16
N PHE A 115 -23.26 1.08 -5.23
CA PHE A 115 -21.91 0.94 -5.78
C PHE A 115 -21.03 -0.06 -4.99
N PHE A 116 -21.32 -0.20 -3.70
CA PHE A 116 -20.46 -0.91 -2.75
C PHE A 116 -20.64 -2.43 -2.72
N GLU A 117 -21.65 -2.99 -3.40
CA GLU A 117 -21.84 -4.44 -3.46
C GLU A 117 -20.70 -5.12 -4.24
N ASP A 118 -20.40 -4.62 -5.44
CA ASP A 118 -19.34 -5.19 -6.29
C ASP A 118 -17.99 -4.50 -6.08
N ASN A 119 -17.99 -3.25 -5.59
CA ASN A 119 -16.80 -2.43 -5.39
C ASN A 119 -16.73 -1.78 -3.99
N PRO A 120 -16.33 -2.54 -2.97
CA PRO A 120 -16.21 -2.00 -1.62
C PRO A 120 -15.11 -0.93 -1.52
N PRO A 121 -15.31 0.12 -0.69
CA PRO A 121 -14.34 1.18 -0.49
C PRO A 121 -13.23 0.74 0.49
N ILE A 122 -12.21 1.60 0.63
CA ILE A 122 -11.20 1.47 1.68
C ILE A 122 -11.75 1.97 3.03
N THR A 123 -11.21 1.42 4.11
CA THR A 123 -11.53 1.87 5.47
C THR A 123 -10.85 3.21 5.82
N SER A 124 -11.33 3.88 6.86
CA SER A 124 -10.70 5.09 7.40
C SER A 124 -9.26 4.82 7.87
N PHE A 125 -9.04 3.66 8.50
CA PHE A 125 -7.71 3.19 8.90
C PHE A 125 -6.83 2.89 7.68
N GLY A 126 -7.37 2.22 6.66
CA GLY A 126 -6.71 1.98 5.39
C GLY A 126 -6.21 3.28 4.76
N LYS A 127 -7.06 4.32 4.70
CA LYS A 127 -6.67 5.65 4.23
C LYS A 127 -5.51 6.23 5.04
N TYR A 128 -5.53 6.13 6.37
CA TYR A 128 -4.45 6.62 7.23
C TYR A 128 -3.12 5.89 6.98
N THR A 129 -3.13 4.57 6.81
CA THR A 129 -1.90 3.80 6.50
C THR A 129 -1.26 4.23 5.17
N VAL A 130 -2.08 4.59 4.18
CA VAL A 130 -1.61 5.10 2.90
C VAL A 130 -0.97 6.48 3.05
N GLN A 131 -1.57 7.36 3.85
CA GLN A 131 -1.00 8.69 4.13
C GLN A 131 0.35 8.60 4.84
N LEU A 132 0.48 7.69 5.81
CA LEU A 132 1.77 7.42 6.47
C LEU A 132 2.82 6.91 5.47
N THR A 133 2.41 6.03 4.56
CA THR A 133 3.26 5.52 3.49
C THR A 133 3.69 6.64 2.54
N ALA A 134 2.76 7.50 2.12
CA ALA A 134 3.05 8.66 1.28
C ALA A 134 4.05 9.61 1.95
N ARG A 135 3.86 9.88 3.25
CA ARG A 135 4.78 10.70 4.04
C ARG A 135 6.16 10.06 4.14
N ALA A 136 6.24 8.74 4.32
CA ALA A 136 7.50 8.03 4.32
C ALA A 136 8.22 8.14 2.97
N LEU A 137 7.50 7.97 1.86
CA LEU A 137 8.05 8.13 0.50
C LEU A 137 8.57 9.57 0.27
N ALA A 138 7.79 10.57 0.65
CA ALA A 138 8.17 11.98 0.54
C ALA A 138 9.40 12.31 1.40
N ASN A 139 9.48 11.79 2.63
CA ASN A 139 10.63 11.94 3.52
C ASN A 139 11.90 11.29 2.94
N ARG A 140 11.76 10.28 2.08
CA ARG A 140 12.90 9.68 1.35
C ARG A 140 13.24 10.43 0.05
N GLY A 141 12.52 11.50 -0.28
CA GLY A 141 12.73 12.28 -1.49
C GLY A 141 12.18 11.61 -2.75
N LEU A 142 11.29 10.62 -2.62
CA LEU A 142 10.63 9.99 -3.76
C LEU A 142 9.48 10.88 -4.22
N ARG A 143 9.54 11.33 -5.47
CA ARG A 143 8.54 12.20 -6.11
C ARG A 143 8.08 11.55 -7.42
N PRO A 144 7.15 10.58 -7.37
CA PRO A 144 6.61 10.01 -8.60
C PRO A 144 5.86 11.09 -9.39
N LYS A 145 5.99 11.06 -10.71
CA LYS A 145 5.24 11.96 -11.61
C LYS A 145 3.83 11.42 -11.89
N LEU A 146 3.72 10.10 -12.03
CA LEU A 146 2.51 9.39 -12.41
C LEU A 146 2.26 8.25 -11.43
N LEU A 147 1.01 8.13 -10.99
CA LEU A 147 0.48 6.99 -10.25
C LEU A 147 -0.49 6.26 -11.18
N VAL A 148 -0.20 4.99 -11.45
CA VAL A 148 -1.08 4.13 -12.26
C VAL A 148 -1.83 3.21 -11.31
N CYS A 149 -3.15 3.16 -11.42
CA CYS A 149 -3.99 2.33 -10.54
C CYS A 149 -4.98 1.48 -11.33
N SER A 150 -5.46 0.41 -10.70
CA SER A 150 -6.53 -0.41 -11.27
C SER A 150 -7.88 0.31 -11.19
N PRO A 151 -8.87 -0.05 -12.03
CA PRO A 151 -10.17 0.62 -12.08
C PRO A 151 -11.05 0.39 -10.84
N SER A 152 -10.62 -0.46 -9.90
CA SER A 152 -11.36 -0.72 -8.68
C SER A 152 -11.35 0.48 -7.73
N LEU A 153 -12.50 0.78 -7.11
CA LEU A 153 -12.67 1.92 -6.19
C LEU A 153 -11.59 1.98 -5.11
N ARG A 154 -11.26 0.84 -4.50
CA ARG A 154 -10.22 0.71 -3.48
C ARG A 154 -8.84 1.18 -3.94
N SER A 155 -8.48 0.90 -5.19
CA SER A 155 -7.20 1.28 -5.79
C SER A 155 -7.17 2.77 -6.11
N ILE A 156 -8.28 3.30 -6.61
CA ILE A 156 -8.44 4.71 -6.91
C ILE A 156 -8.38 5.55 -5.62
N GLN A 157 -9.08 5.14 -4.56
CA GLN A 157 -9.02 5.81 -3.26
C GLN A 157 -7.62 5.74 -2.62
N THR A 158 -6.91 4.62 -2.80
CA THR A 158 -5.51 4.50 -2.37
C THR A 158 -4.61 5.45 -3.16
N ALA A 159 -4.76 5.50 -4.48
CA ALA A 159 -4.01 6.40 -5.36
C ALA A 159 -4.29 7.87 -5.06
N GLU A 160 -5.56 8.22 -4.78
CA GLU A 160 -5.97 9.57 -4.38
C GLU A 160 -5.28 10.00 -3.08
N ALA A 161 -5.27 9.13 -2.06
CA ALA A 161 -4.59 9.42 -0.80
C ALA A 161 -3.07 9.58 -0.97
N LEU A 162 -2.44 8.80 -1.85
CA LEU A 162 -1.03 8.98 -2.22
C LEU A 162 -0.79 10.29 -2.98
N ALA A 163 -1.61 10.56 -4.00
CA ALA A 163 -1.49 11.72 -4.89
C ALA A 163 -1.59 13.04 -4.11
N LYS A 164 -2.49 13.12 -3.12
CA LYS A 164 -2.62 14.30 -2.25
C LYS A 164 -1.31 14.69 -1.56
N PHE A 165 -0.51 13.72 -1.14
CA PHE A 165 0.78 13.96 -0.48
C PHE A 165 1.93 14.10 -1.47
N LEU A 166 1.96 13.26 -2.52
CA LEU A 166 3.06 13.19 -3.48
C LEU A 166 2.94 14.21 -4.61
N LYS A 167 1.79 14.87 -4.77
CA LYS A 167 1.44 15.80 -5.84
C LYS A 167 1.64 15.19 -7.23
N ALA A 168 1.22 13.94 -7.37
CA ALA A 168 1.36 13.15 -8.60
C ALA A 168 0.02 13.05 -9.33
N LYS A 169 0.10 12.85 -10.64
CA LYS A 169 -1.03 12.58 -11.54
C LYS A 169 -1.56 11.15 -11.37
N ILE A 170 -2.85 10.92 -11.54
CA ILE A 170 -3.46 9.58 -11.44
C ILE A 170 -3.95 9.16 -12.81
N ALA A 171 -3.49 8.01 -13.28
CA ALA A 171 -4.01 7.34 -14.48
C ALA A 171 -4.63 6.00 -14.09
N ILE A 172 -5.81 5.72 -14.62
CA ILE A 172 -6.49 4.44 -14.44
C ILE A 172 -6.09 3.53 -15.59
N GLU A 173 -5.54 2.36 -15.27
CA GLU A 173 -5.18 1.36 -16.26
C GLU A 173 -5.99 0.06 -16.04
N PRO A 174 -6.91 -0.30 -16.97
CA PRO A 174 -7.77 -1.47 -16.81
C PRO A 174 -6.98 -2.78 -16.80
N GLY A 175 -5.80 -2.82 -17.41
CA GLY A 175 -4.91 -4.00 -17.39
C GLY A 175 -4.36 -4.35 -16.01
N LEU A 176 -4.45 -3.45 -15.03
CA LEU A 176 -4.04 -3.70 -13.64
C LEU A 176 -5.15 -4.31 -12.77
N VAL A 177 -6.28 -4.68 -13.36
CA VAL A 177 -7.37 -5.35 -12.64
C VAL A 177 -6.92 -6.70 -12.09
N GLU A 178 -7.49 -7.09 -10.95
CA GLU A 178 -7.28 -8.40 -10.37
C GLU A 178 -7.77 -9.51 -11.32
N PRO A 179 -7.25 -10.75 -11.19
CA PRO A 179 -7.68 -11.86 -12.04
C PRO A 179 -9.20 -11.99 -12.04
N LEU A 180 -9.82 -11.95 -13.22
CA LEU A 180 -11.28 -12.01 -13.38
C LEU A 180 -11.91 -13.24 -12.72
N ALA A 181 -11.13 -14.32 -12.55
CA ALA A 181 -11.52 -15.51 -11.80
C ALA A 181 -12.00 -15.22 -10.37
N TRP A 182 -11.49 -14.16 -9.73
CA TRP A 182 -11.87 -13.78 -8.37
C TRP A 182 -13.26 -13.14 -8.29
N TYR A 183 -13.80 -12.71 -9.42
CA TYR A 183 -15.15 -12.13 -9.53
C TYR A 183 -16.20 -13.15 -10.00
N ARG A 184 -15.77 -14.32 -10.52
CA ARG A 184 -16.68 -15.36 -11.05
C ARG A 184 -17.54 -16.07 -10.00
N CYS A 185 -17.33 -15.78 -8.71
CA CYS A 185 -18.13 -16.35 -7.63
C CYS A 185 -19.53 -15.72 -7.52
N THR A 186 -19.77 -14.58 -8.18
CA THR A 186 -21.09 -13.98 -8.26
C THR A 186 -21.78 -14.47 -9.53
N ASN A 187 -23.12 -14.63 -9.51
CA ASN A 187 -23.93 -14.97 -10.70
C ASN A 187 -23.90 -13.86 -11.80
N LYS A 188 -22.94 -12.93 -11.75
CA LYS A 188 -22.74 -11.82 -12.67
C LYS A 188 -21.59 -12.17 -13.62
N ASN A 189 -21.78 -11.91 -14.92
CA ASN A 189 -20.79 -12.25 -15.96
C ASN A 189 -19.45 -11.48 -15.80
N ALA A 190 -19.50 -10.27 -15.23
CA ALA A 190 -18.34 -9.44 -14.92
C ALA A 190 -18.69 -8.40 -13.84
N PRO A 191 -17.73 -7.95 -13.01
CA PRO A 191 -17.93 -6.84 -12.09
C PRO A 191 -18.07 -5.52 -12.86
N ASP A 192 -19.06 -4.70 -12.52
CA ASP A 192 -19.13 -3.32 -13.00
C ASP A 192 -18.35 -2.40 -12.06
N PHE A 193 -17.33 -1.72 -12.60
CA PHE A 193 -16.51 -0.75 -11.88
C PHE A 193 -17.09 0.67 -11.90
N HIS A 194 -18.16 0.90 -12.69
CA HIS A 194 -18.86 2.18 -12.81
C HIS A 194 -17.91 3.37 -13.00
N LEU A 195 -16.90 3.17 -13.86
CA LEU A 195 -15.80 4.13 -14.11
C LEU A 195 -16.32 5.54 -14.46
N ASP A 196 -17.41 5.63 -15.20
CA ASP A 196 -18.04 6.91 -15.59
C ASP A 196 -18.43 7.79 -14.41
N GLN A 197 -18.83 7.18 -13.29
CA GLN A 197 -19.16 7.90 -12.06
C GLN A 197 -17.91 8.21 -11.25
N VAL A 198 -16.96 7.27 -11.19
CA VAL A 198 -15.72 7.42 -10.42
C VAL A 198 -14.85 8.54 -10.98
N VAL A 199 -14.68 8.59 -12.30
CA VAL A 199 -13.89 9.62 -12.98
C VAL A 199 -14.45 11.02 -12.76
N LYS A 200 -15.78 11.18 -12.61
CA LYS A 200 -16.40 12.46 -12.27
C LYS A 200 -16.13 12.91 -10.83
N LEU A 201 -15.90 11.97 -9.93
CA LEU A 201 -15.80 12.22 -8.49
C LEU A 201 -14.35 12.29 -7.98
N TYR A 202 -13.41 11.70 -8.72
CA TYR A 202 -11.99 11.65 -8.35
C TYR A 202 -11.11 12.40 -9.36
N PRO A 203 -9.97 12.98 -8.92
CA PRO A 203 -9.05 13.70 -9.81
C PRO A 203 -8.21 12.70 -10.63
N VAL A 204 -8.81 12.17 -11.69
CA VAL A 204 -8.15 11.27 -12.65
C VAL A 204 -7.77 12.08 -13.88
N ASP A 205 -6.53 11.93 -14.35
CA ASP A 205 -6.12 12.48 -15.64
C ASP A 205 -6.73 11.63 -16.76
N THR A 206 -7.59 12.25 -17.58
CA THR A 206 -8.27 11.62 -18.73
C THR A 206 -7.59 11.94 -20.07
N ASP A 207 -6.47 12.66 -20.03
CA ASP A 207 -5.78 13.25 -21.19
C ASP A 207 -4.47 12.54 -21.53
#